data_AF-A0A383BE28-F1
#
_entry.id   AF-A0A383BE28-F1
#
_cell.length_a   1.000
_cell.length_b   1.000
_cell.length_c   1.000
_cell.angle_alpha   90.00
_cell.angle_beta   90.00
_cell.angle_gamma   90.00
#
_symmetry.space_group_name_H-M   'P 1'
#
loop_
_entity.id
_entity.type
_entity.pdbx_description
1 polymer ?
#
loop_
_entity_poly.entity_id
_entity_poly.type
_entity_poly.pdbx_seq_one_letter_code
_entity_poly.pdbx_strand_id
1 'polypeptide(L)'
;MDIPDVFKKTQPYQQGQLKHFMIAIWQGINGDQERKNQGISYIKSEIKRQINNGATYLDINVDEYSYKLDQQITAMKWVVGIVKEFSDVPLSIDSSNIDIIKEGLIEYNNIKRPLVNSLS
;
A
#
# COMPACT_ATOMS: atom_id res chain seq x y z
N MET A 1 -7.38 12.79 6.88
CA MET A 1 -5.95 12.49 6.73
C MET A 1 -5.31 13.71 6.14
N ASP A 2 -4.41 14.36 6.89
CA ASP A 2 -3.78 15.59 6.43
C ASP A 2 -2.75 15.31 5.33
N ILE A 3 -2.53 16.26 4.43
CA ILE A 3 -1.58 16.08 3.32
C ILE A 3 -0.21 16.62 3.75
N PRO A 4 0.83 15.77 3.87
CA PRO A 4 2.17 16.24 4.24
C PRO A 4 2.74 17.22 3.22
N ASP A 5 3.52 18.21 3.68
CA ASP A 5 4.06 19.28 2.81
C ASP A 5 4.95 18.77 1.67
N VAL A 6 5.58 17.61 1.85
CA VAL A 6 6.35 16.92 0.81
C VAL A 6 5.49 16.64 -0.43
N PHE A 7 4.21 16.32 -0.26
CA PHE A 7 3.30 16.03 -1.38
C PHE A 7 2.77 17.31 -2.02
N LYS A 8 2.59 18.40 -1.25
CA LYS A 8 2.05 19.67 -1.77
C LYS A 8 2.91 20.31 -2.86
N LYS A 9 4.21 19.99 -2.86
CA LYS A 9 5.19 20.47 -3.85
C LYS A 9 5.28 19.59 -5.10
N THR A 10 4.59 18.45 -5.13
CA THR A 10 4.65 17.51 -6.26
C THR A 10 3.73 17.93 -7.39
N GLN A 11 4.11 17.62 -8.62
CA GLN A 11 3.29 17.90 -9.81
C GLN A 11 1.88 17.28 -9.73
N PRO A 12 1.69 16.01 -9.30
CA PRO A 12 0.36 15.43 -9.15
C PRO A 12 -0.54 16.27 -8.25
N TYR A 13 -0.03 16.71 -7.09
CA TYR A 13 -0.79 17.56 -6.19
C TYR A 13 -1.19 18.90 -6.83
N GLN A 14 -0.24 19.56 -7.50
CA GLN A 14 -0.49 20.84 -8.19
C GLN A 14 -1.53 20.72 -9.31
N GLN A 15 -1.66 19.53 -9.91
CA GLN A 15 -2.67 19.22 -10.92
C GLN A 15 -4.00 18.71 -10.32
N GLY A 16 -4.15 18.73 -8.99
CA GLY A 16 -5.36 18.24 -8.31
C GLY A 16 -5.46 16.71 -8.24
N GLN A 17 -4.40 15.98 -8.59
CA GLN A 17 -4.34 14.52 -8.56
C GLN A 17 -3.69 14.04 -7.26
N LEU A 18 -4.52 13.70 -6.27
CA LEU A 18 -4.05 13.25 -4.98
C LEU A 18 -3.91 11.72 -4.92
N LYS A 19 -2.66 11.24 -4.80
CA LYS A 19 -2.36 9.81 -4.59
C LYS A 19 -2.55 9.43 -3.12
N HIS A 20 -3.81 9.26 -2.69
CA HIS A 20 -4.18 9.05 -1.29
C HIS A 20 -3.48 7.83 -0.64
N PHE A 21 -3.38 6.70 -1.34
CA PHE A 21 -2.64 5.53 -0.83
C PHE A 21 -1.16 5.83 -0.60
N MET A 22 -0.51 6.53 -1.52
CA MET A 22 0.89 6.94 -1.38
C MET A 22 1.09 7.81 -0.13
N ILE A 23 0.15 8.72 0.15
CA ILE A 23 0.16 9.56 1.36
C ILE A 23 -0.03 8.72 2.62
N ALA A 24 -1.00 7.80 2.62
CA ALA A 24 -1.27 6.92 3.75
C ALA A 24 -0.07 6.04 4.10
N ILE A 25 0.58 5.45 3.08
CA ILE A 25 1.80 4.66 3.25
C ILE A 25 2.94 5.54 3.77
N TRP A 26 3.12 6.73 3.21
CA TRP A 26 4.17 7.65 3.66
C TRP A 26 3.98 8.09 5.11
N GLN A 27 2.76 8.41 5.52
CA GLN A 27 2.45 8.73 6.92
C GLN A 27 2.66 7.53 7.84
N GLY A 28 2.32 6.33 7.37
CA GLY A 28 2.54 5.09 8.09
C GLY A 28 3.99 4.78 8.43
N ILE A 29 4.89 5.14 7.50
CA ILE A 29 6.33 4.86 7.59
C ILE A 29 7.10 6.01 8.26
N ASN A 30 6.74 7.27 7.95
CA ASN A 30 7.53 8.45 8.32
C ASN A 30 6.82 9.38 9.32
N GLY A 31 5.53 9.15 9.57
CA GLY A 31 4.73 10.00 10.46
C GLY A 31 4.96 9.68 11.94
N ASP A 32 4.55 10.62 12.78
CA ASP A 32 4.32 10.37 14.20
C ASP A 32 3.14 9.38 14.41
N GLN A 33 2.86 9.05 15.67
CA GLN A 33 1.82 8.08 15.99
C GLN A 33 0.44 8.50 15.50
N GLU A 34 0.14 9.80 15.49
CA GLU A 34 -1.14 10.32 15.01
C GLU A 34 -1.27 10.13 13.50
N ARG A 35 -0.28 10.58 12.72
CA ARG A 35 -0.25 10.41 11.26
C ARG A 35 -0.26 8.95 10.87
N LYS A 36 0.49 8.10 11.57
CA LYS A 36 0.45 6.65 11.36
C LYS A 36 -0.96 6.10 11.54
N ASN A 37 -1.67 6.52 12.58
CA ASN A 37 -3.06 6.10 12.82
C ASN A 37 -4.02 6.62 11.72
N GLN A 38 -3.82 7.84 11.22
CA GLN A 38 -4.60 8.38 10.11
C GLN A 38 -4.40 7.56 8.83
N GLY A 39 -3.16 7.26 8.46
CA GLY A 39 -2.84 6.43 7.29
C GLY A 39 -3.42 5.02 7.38
N ILE A 40 -3.29 4.36 8.54
CA ILE A 40 -3.89 3.04 8.78
C ILE A 40 -5.43 3.11 8.70
N SER A 41 -6.04 4.16 9.25
CA SER A 41 -7.51 4.33 9.23
C SER A 41 -8.03 4.47 7.81
N TYR A 42 -7.32 5.23 6.96
CA TYR A 42 -7.64 5.35 5.54
C TYR A 42 -7.57 4.00 4.82
N ILE A 43 -6.47 3.25 5.01
CA ILE A 43 -6.30 1.92 4.40
C ILE A 43 -7.41 0.96 4.85
N LYS A 44 -7.77 0.95 6.14
CA LYS A 44 -8.89 0.15 6.66
C LYS A 44 -10.22 0.50 6.00
N SER A 45 -10.50 1.79 5.78
CA SER A 45 -11.72 2.18 5.08
C SER A 45 -11.75 1.69 3.64
N GLU A 46 -10.61 1.72 2.94
CA GLU A 46 -10.52 1.24 1.56
C GLU A 46 -10.62 -0.29 1.45
N ILE A 47 -10.02 -1.04 2.39
CA ILE A 47 -10.19 -2.51 2.49
C ILE A 47 -11.68 -2.84 2.58
N LYS A 48 -12.39 -2.24 3.54
CA LYS A 48 -13.83 -2.46 3.74
C LYS A 48 -14.62 -2.07 2.51
N ARG A 49 -14.31 -0.91 1.91
CA ARG A 49 -15.00 -0.43 0.71
C ARG A 49 -14.85 -1.41 -0.44
N GLN A 50 -13.65 -1.91 -0.72
CA GLN A 50 -13.42 -2.85 -1.82
C GLN A 50 -14.10 -4.21 -1.57
N ILE A 51 -13.96 -4.77 -0.37
CA ILE A 51 -14.61 -6.04 0.01
C ILE A 51 -16.14 -5.93 -0.07
N ASN A 52 -16.72 -4.85 0.45
CA ASN A 52 -18.17 -4.61 0.40
C ASN A 52 -18.70 -4.46 -1.03
N ASN A 53 -17.83 -4.07 -1.98
CA ASN A 53 -18.15 -4.00 -3.40
C ASN A 53 -17.79 -5.29 -4.17
N GLY A 54 -17.52 -6.40 -3.47
CA GLY A 54 -17.34 -7.73 -4.06
C GLY A 54 -15.92 -8.08 -4.46
N ALA A 55 -14.90 -7.34 -4.01
CA ALA A 55 -13.51 -7.70 -4.26
C ALA A 55 -13.18 -9.08 -3.65
N THR A 56 -12.68 -10.00 -4.48
CA THR A 56 -12.24 -11.34 -4.06
C THR A 56 -10.74 -11.41 -3.79
N TYR A 57 -9.99 -10.41 -4.24
CA TYR A 57 -8.60 -10.14 -3.93
C TYR A 57 -8.42 -8.62 -3.71
N LEU A 58 -7.46 -8.23 -2.88
CA LEU A 58 -7.01 -6.84 -2.77
C LEU A 58 -5.66 -6.67 -3.44
N ASP A 59 -5.59 -5.79 -4.42
CA ASP A 59 -4.37 -5.50 -5.15
C ASP A 59 -3.48 -4.51 -4.39
N ILE A 60 -2.20 -4.87 -4.27
CA ILE A 60 -1.19 -4.12 -3.53
C ILE A 60 -0.04 -3.77 -4.48
N ASN A 61 -0.03 -2.53 -4.93
CA ASN A 61 1.00 -1.97 -5.80
C ASN A 61 1.70 -0.78 -5.14
N VAL A 62 3.04 -0.75 -5.18
CA VAL A 62 3.87 0.33 -4.62
C VAL A 62 4.91 0.88 -5.61
N ASP A 63 4.83 0.52 -6.90
CA ASP A 63 5.86 0.86 -7.87
C ASP A 63 6.04 2.39 -8.00
N GLU A 64 4.95 3.14 -7.90
CA GLU A 64 4.97 4.60 -7.95
C GLU A 64 5.39 5.28 -6.63
N TYR A 65 5.66 4.52 -5.56
CA TYR A 65 5.96 5.10 -4.24
C TYR A 65 7.30 5.84 -4.21
N SER A 66 8.31 5.29 -4.89
CA SER A 66 9.67 5.86 -4.94
C SER A 66 10.44 5.30 -6.13
N TYR A 67 11.44 6.04 -6.60
CA TYR A 67 12.41 5.54 -7.58
C TYR A 67 13.49 4.62 -6.96
N LYS A 68 13.52 4.50 -5.62
CA LYS A 68 14.52 3.70 -4.91
C LYS A 68 13.91 2.38 -4.46
N LEU A 69 14.55 1.27 -4.86
CA LEU A 69 14.09 -0.09 -4.59
C LEU A 69 13.92 -0.40 -3.10
N ASP A 70 14.85 0.05 -2.25
CA ASP A 70 14.80 -0.15 -0.80
C ASP A 70 13.56 0.51 -0.17
N GLN A 71 13.18 1.68 -0.67
CA GLN A 71 11.97 2.39 -0.23
C GLN A 71 10.70 1.71 -0.71
N GLN A 72 10.68 1.20 -1.94
CA GLN A 72 9.56 0.43 -2.47
C GLN A 72 9.37 -0.88 -1.69
N ILE A 73 10.44 -1.61 -1.39
CA ILE A 73 10.38 -2.82 -0.55
C ILE A 73 9.85 -2.48 0.85
N THR A 74 10.33 -1.39 1.46
CA THR A 74 9.81 -0.93 2.77
C THR A 74 8.32 -0.62 2.70
N ALA A 75 7.87 0.05 1.63
CA ALA A 75 6.47 0.35 1.41
C ALA A 75 5.63 -0.92 1.24
N MET A 76 6.08 -1.87 0.41
CA MET A 76 5.42 -3.15 0.17
C MET A 76 5.22 -3.91 1.49
N LYS A 77 6.30 -4.09 2.27
CA LYS A 77 6.22 -4.77 3.57
C LYS A 77 5.25 -4.07 4.51
N TRP A 78 5.34 -2.75 4.62
CA TRP A 78 4.48 -2.00 5.53
C TRP A 78 3.00 -2.15 5.16
N VAL A 79 2.63 -1.95 3.89
CA VAL A 79 1.23 -2.02 3.47
C VAL A 79 0.68 -3.44 3.52
N VAL A 80 1.45 -4.46 3.11
CA VAL A 80 1.06 -5.87 3.24
C VAL A 80 0.84 -6.24 4.70
N GLY A 81 1.74 -5.82 5.58
CA GLY A 81 1.64 -6.05 7.02
C GLY A 81 0.38 -5.45 7.65
N ILE A 82 -0.11 -4.31 7.14
CA ILE A 82 -1.39 -3.74 7.57
C ILE A 82 -2.57 -4.47 6.94
N VAL A 83 -2.58 -4.64 5.61
CA VAL A 83 -3.75 -5.17 4.90
C VAL A 83 -4.03 -6.62 5.30
N LYS A 84 -3.00 -7.43 5.54
CA LYS A 84 -3.17 -8.84 5.95
C LYS A 84 -3.90 -9.01 7.27
N GLU A 85 -3.78 -8.05 8.18
CA GLU A 85 -4.44 -8.07 9.51
C GLU A 85 -5.92 -7.72 9.44
N PHE A 86 -6.34 -6.96 8.43
CA PHE A 86 -7.70 -6.43 8.32
C PHE A 86 -8.49 -6.96 7.12
N SER A 87 -7.87 -7.81 6.29
CA SER A 87 -8.50 -8.34 5.08
C SER A 87 -9.04 -9.76 5.27
N ASP A 88 -10.33 -9.92 4.98
CA ASP A 88 -10.96 -11.23 4.90
C ASP A 88 -10.77 -11.93 3.54
N VAL A 89 -10.19 -11.25 2.56
CA VAL A 89 -9.86 -11.80 1.24
C VAL A 89 -8.34 -11.85 1.01
N PRO A 90 -7.83 -12.74 0.15
CA PRO A 90 -6.41 -12.80 -0.19
C PRO A 90 -5.87 -11.52 -0.84
N LEU A 91 -4.55 -11.34 -0.80
CA LEU A 91 -3.85 -10.21 -1.42
C LEU A 91 -3.33 -10.63 -2.80
N SER A 92 -3.36 -9.69 -3.74
CA SER A 92 -2.64 -9.72 -5.01
C SER A 92 -1.41 -8.83 -4.85
N ILE A 93 -0.22 -9.45 -4.80
CA ILE A 93 1.05 -8.72 -4.69
C ILE A 93 1.46 -8.31 -6.11
N ASP A 94 1.41 -7.01 -6.38
CA ASP A 94 1.64 -6.43 -7.71
C ASP A 94 2.88 -5.52 -7.73
N SER A 95 3.82 -5.87 -8.60
CA SER A 95 4.99 -5.05 -8.91
C SER A 95 5.64 -5.53 -10.20
N SER A 96 6.27 -4.60 -10.91
CA SER A 96 7.17 -4.91 -12.03
C SER A 96 8.54 -5.48 -11.60
N ASN A 97 8.86 -5.50 -10.30
CA ASN A 97 10.15 -5.95 -9.78
C ASN A 97 10.02 -7.22 -8.93
N ILE A 98 10.80 -8.26 -9.28
CA ILE A 98 10.75 -9.56 -8.60
C ILE A 98 11.17 -9.51 -7.12
N ASP A 99 12.08 -8.62 -6.74
CA ASP A 99 12.52 -8.48 -5.35
C ASP A 99 11.38 -7.88 -4.51
N ILE A 100 10.62 -6.94 -5.06
CA ILE A 100 9.44 -6.37 -4.38
C ILE A 100 8.36 -7.44 -4.19
N ILE A 101 8.06 -8.22 -5.25
CA ILE A 101 7.11 -9.34 -5.16
C ILE A 101 7.54 -10.33 -4.07
N LYS A 102 8.81 -10.76 -4.09
CA LYS A 102 9.36 -11.72 -3.14
C LYS A 102 9.22 -11.25 -1.70
N GLU A 103 9.63 -10.01 -1.42
CA GLU A 103 9.55 -9.44 -0.07
C GLU A 103 8.10 -9.23 0.38
N GLY A 104 7.20 -8.87 -0.53
CA GLY A 104 5.76 -8.79 -0.27
C GLY A 104 5.15 -10.15 0.09
N LEU A 105 5.51 -11.21 -0.63
CA LEU A 105 5.07 -12.58 -0.34
C LEU A 105 5.60 -13.10 1.00
N ILE A 106 6.87 -12.82 1.32
CA ILE A 106 7.47 -13.16 2.60
C ILE A 106 6.75 -12.45 3.74
N GLU A 107 6.45 -11.16 3.60
CA GLU A 107 5.71 -10.41 4.61
C GLU A 107 4.28 -10.91 4.75
N TYR A 108 3.64 -11.28 3.64
CA TYR A 108 2.26 -11.74 3.66
C TYR A 108 2.08 -12.99 4.53
N ASN A 109 2.93 -14.03 4.31
CA ASN A 109 3.00 -15.27 5.10
C ASN A 109 1.68 -15.68 5.78
N ASN A 110 0.61 -15.80 4.99
CA ASN A 110 -0.75 -16.04 5.47
C ASN A 110 -1.27 -17.41 4.98
N ILE A 111 -2.30 -17.92 5.64
CA ILE A 111 -2.98 -19.19 5.29
C ILE A 111 -3.71 -19.06 3.94
N LYS A 112 -4.24 -17.87 3.63
CA LYS A 112 -4.86 -17.59 2.33
C LYS A 112 -3.77 -17.47 1.28
N ARG A 113 -3.92 -18.17 0.15
CA ARG A 113 -2.92 -18.15 -0.92
C ARG A 113 -2.94 -16.79 -1.64
N PRO A 114 -1.79 -16.10 -1.78
CA PRO A 114 -1.74 -14.84 -2.54
C PRO A 114 -1.83 -15.10 -4.04
N LEU A 115 -2.21 -14.05 -4.78
CA LEU A 115 -2.00 -13.97 -6.23
C LEU A 115 -0.72 -13.19 -6.50
N VAL A 116 0.10 -13.66 -7.45
CA VAL A 116 1.22 -12.89 -8.00
C VAL A 116 0.75 -12.26 -9.31
N ASN A 117 0.88 -10.94 -9.43
CA ASN A 117 0.49 -10.18 -10.61
C ASN A 117 1.67 -9.29 -11.04
N SER A 118 2.40 -9.55 -12.12
CA SER A 118 2.37 -10.70 -13.04
C SER A 118 3.80 -11.19 -13.29
N LEU A 119 3.98 -12.18 -14.17
CA LEU A 119 5.29 -12.66 -14.63
C LEU A 119 5.40 -12.43 -16.14
N SER A 120 6.62 -12.17 -16.63
CA SER A 120 6.96 -12.00 -18.06
C SER A 120 8.11 -12.89 -18.48
#